data_AF-A0A7X9EAJ7-F1
#
_entry.id   AF-A0A7X9EAJ7-F1
#
_cell.length_a   1.000
_cell.length_b   1.000
_cell.length_c   1.000
_cell.angle_alpha   90.00
_cell.angle_beta   90.00
_cell.angle_gamma   90.00
#
_symmetry.space_group_name_H-M   'P 1'
#
loop_
_entity.id
_entity.type
_entity.pdbx_description
1 polymer ?
#
loop_
_entity_poly.entity_id
_entity_poly.type
_entity_poly.pdbx_seq_one_letter_code
_entity_poly.pdbx_strand_id
1 'polypeptide(L)'
;MLAKKYLEEVLNIIDKVLETQMDKIEATAQIIVDAAMNKNRIYVFGCNHAGILTQELFYRTGGLAIINPVMVPGLTLDSRPITLTTGIERLSGYGRIIIDS
;
A
#
# COMPACT_ATOMS: atom_id res chain seq x y z
N MET A 1 -10.32 -3.14 -31.68
CA MET A 1 -10.12 -1.78 -31.11
C MET A 1 -9.16 -1.88 -29.93
N LEU A 2 -8.26 -0.91 -29.75
CA LEU A 2 -7.28 -0.93 -28.65
C LEU A 2 -7.93 -0.90 -27.26
N ALA A 3 -9.01 -0.13 -27.08
CA ALA A 3 -9.75 -0.09 -25.81
C ALA A 3 -10.30 -1.46 -25.39
N LYS A 4 -10.85 -2.23 -26.33
CA LYS A 4 -11.34 -3.60 -26.07
C LYS A 4 -10.21 -4.50 -25.59
N LYS A 5 -9.07 -4.47 -26.30
CA LYS A 5 -7.89 -5.27 -25.93
C LYS A 5 -7.34 -4.91 -24.55
N TYR A 6 -7.35 -3.62 -24.18
CA TYR A 6 -6.95 -3.18 -22.85
C TYR A 6 -7.87 -3.74 -21.76
N LEU A 7 -9.20 -3.66 -21.96
CA LEU A 7 -10.16 -4.20 -20.99
C LEU A 7 -10.07 -5.73 -20.88
N GLU A 8 -9.89 -6.43 -22.00
CA GLU A 8 -9.65 -7.87 -22.01
C GLU A 8 -8.41 -8.23 -21.17
N GLU A 9 -7.33 -7.46 -21.29
CA GLU A 9 -6.11 -7.70 -20.50
C GLU A 9 -6.30 -7.41 -19.00
N VAL A 10 -7.04 -6.36 -18.64
CA VAL A 10 -7.38 -6.08 -17.25
C VAL A 10 -8.18 -7.24 -16.63
N LEU A 11 -9.15 -7.78 -17.36
CA LEU A 11 -9.94 -8.93 -16.90
C LEU A 11 -9.05 -10.18 -16.73
N ASN A 12 -8.15 -10.45 -17.67
CA ASN A 12 -7.18 -11.56 -17.56
C ASN A 12 -6.31 -11.44 -16.29
N ILE A 13 -5.89 -10.22 -15.93
CA ILE A 13 -5.11 -9.97 -14.71
C ILE A 13 -5.98 -10.25 -13.47
N ILE A 14 -7.25 -9.83 -13.46
CA ILE A 14 -8.19 -10.10 -12.36
C ILE A 14 -8.41 -11.61 -12.20
N ASP A 15 -8.64 -12.34 -13.28
CA ASP A 15 -8.83 -13.80 -13.25
C ASP A 15 -7.59 -14.50 -12.70
N LYS A 16 -6.40 -14.07 -13.11
CA LYS A 16 -5.15 -14.59 -12.54
C LYS A 16 -5.02 -14.32 -11.04
N VAL A 17 -5.47 -13.16 -10.56
CA VAL A 17 -5.49 -12.86 -9.12
C VAL A 17 -6.44 -13.79 -8.39
N LEU A 18 -7.64 -14.04 -8.94
CA LEU A 18 -8.62 -14.99 -8.40
C LEU A 18 -8.07 -16.40 -8.33
N GLU A 19 -7.36 -16.86 -9.35
CA GLU A 19 -6.80 -18.23 -9.38
C GLU A 19 -5.60 -18.42 -8.46
N THR A 20 -4.82 -17.36 -8.20
CA THR A 20 -3.47 -17.52 -7.61
C THR A 20 -3.25 -16.83 -6.27
N GLN A 21 -4.15 -15.93 -5.84
CA GLN A 21 -3.90 -15.09 -4.65
C GLN A 21 -4.91 -15.29 -3.51
N MET A 22 -6.00 -16.06 -3.68
CA MET A 22 -7.05 -16.19 -2.64
C MET A 22 -6.50 -16.71 -1.30
N ASP A 23 -5.72 -17.80 -1.32
CA ASP A 23 -5.09 -18.34 -0.11
C ASP A 23 -4.18 -17.33 0.59
N LYS A 24 -3.48 -16.48 -0.17
CA LYS A 24 -2.60 -15.44 0.40
C LYS A 24 -3.39 -14.28 0.99
N ILE A 25 -4.51 -13.92 0.36
CA ILE A 25 -5.42 -12.90 0.90
C ILE A 25 -6.01 -13.39 2.22
N GLU A 26 -6.47 -14.63 2.28
CA GLU A 26 -7.00 -15.24 3.52
C GLU A 26 -5.93 -15.31 4.62
N ALA A 27 -4.73 -15.78 4.29
CA ALA A 27 -3.61 -15.80 5.25
C ALA A 27 -3.25 -14.41 5.76
N THR A 28 -3.27 -13.39 4.90
CA THR A 28 -3.02 -11.99 5.29
C THR A 28 -4.13 -11.45 6.19
N ALA A 29 -5.39 -11.79 5.88
CA ALA A 29 -6.52 -11.42 6.73
C ALA A 29 -6.39 -12.01 8.14
N GLN A 30 -5.93 -13.26 8.26
CA GLN A 30 -5.70 -13.89 9.56
C GLN A 30 -4.62 -13.15 10.38
N ILE A 31 -3.51 -12.73 9.75
CA ILE A 31 -2.47 -11.93 10.39
C ILE A 31 -3.03 -10.60 10.93
N ILE A 32 -3.89 -9.95 10.14
CA ILE A 32 -4.57 -8.69 10.52
C ILE A 32 -5.51 -8.91 11.71
N VAL A 33 -6.29 -9.99 11.71
CA VAL A 33 -7.19 -10.37 12.81
C VAL A 33 -6.37 -10.65 14.08
N ASP A 34 -5.30 -11.44 13.98
CA ASP A 34 -4.45 -11.76 15.12
C ASP A 34 -3.80 -10.51 15.71
N ALA A 35 -3.34 -9.57 14.87
CA ALA A 35 -2.84 -8.28 15.33
C ALA A 35 -3.91 -7.50 16.11
N ALA A 36 -5.14 -7.44 15.58
CA ALA A 36 -6.25 -6.76 16.24
C ALA A 36 -6.59 -7.40 17.60
N MET A 37 -6.70 -8.72 17.66
CA MET A 37 -7.02 -9.47 18.88
C MET A 37 -5.95 -9.29 19.97
N ASN A 38 -4.69 -9.17 19.56
CA ASN A 38 -3.56 -8.89 20.46
C ASN A 38 -3.37 -7.39 20.77
N LYS A 39 -4.33 -6.53 20.41
CA LYS A 39 -4.30 -5.07 20.63
C LYS A 39 -3.10 -4.38 19.97
N ASN A 40 -2.58 -4.96 18.90
CA ASN A 40 -1.53 -4.36 18.08
C ASN A 40 -2.12 -3.38 17.06
N ARG A 41 -1.25 -2.53 16.51
CA ARG A 41 -1.55 -1.61 15.42
C ARG A 41 -1.02 -2.17 14.11
N ILE A 42 -1.66 -1.81 13.01
CA ILE A 42 -1.22 -2.18 11.67
C ILE A 42 -0.70 -0.92 10.99
N TYR A 43 0.56 -0.95 10.58
CA TYR A 43 1.18 0.15 9.84
C TYR A 43 1.24 -0.20 8.36
N VAL A 44 0.87 0.75 7.50
CA VAL A 44 0.87 0.57 6.04
C VAL A 44 1.67 1.68 5.40
N PHE A 45 2.51 1.33 4.42
CA PHE A 45 3.42 2.24 3.74
C PHE A 45 3.47 1.93 2.25
N GLY A 46 3.61 2.97 1.43
CA GLY A 46 3.90 2.86 0.00
C GLY A 46 4.41 4.19 -0.57
N CYS A 47 5.48 4.13 -1.35
CA CYS A 47 6.01 5.30 -2.05
C CYS A 47 5.17 5.62 -3.29
N ASN A 48 5.03 6.91 -3.61
CA ASN A 48 4.43 7.38 -4.86
C ASN A 48 3.04 6.74 -5.12
N HIS A 49 2.83 6.10 -6.27
CA HIS A 49 1.54 5.44 -6.58
C HIS A 49 1.25 4.22 -5.70
N ALA A 50 2.26 3.56 -5.11
CA ALA A 50 2.01 2.50 -4.13
C ALA A 50 1.35 3.06 -2.86
N GLY A 51 1.53 4.36 -2.59
CA GLY A 51 0.85 5.08 -1.51
C GLY A 51 -0.68 5.11 -1.66
N ILE A 52 -1.23 4.88 -2.86
CA ILE A 52 -2.68 4.75 -3.07
C ILE A 52 -3.25 3.60 -2.22
N LEU A 53 -2.53 2.49 -2.09
CA LEU A 53 -2.98 1.37 -1.25
C LEU A 53 -2.97 1.75 0.24
N THR A 54 -2.00 2.56 0.66
CA THR A 54 -1.95 3.08 2.04
C THR A 54 -3.13 4.01 2.32
N GLN A 55 -3.46 4.87 1.36
CA GLN A 55 -4.59 5.79 1.43
C GLN A 55 -5.93 5.05 1.42
N GLU A 56 -6.09 4.04 0.57
CA GLU A 56 -7.34 3.27 0.47
C GLU A 56 -7.66 2.51 1.77
N LEU A 57 -6.63 2.05 2.49
CA LEU A 57 -6.81 1.35 3.76
C LEU A 57 -7.07 2.31 4.93
N PHE A 58 -6.78 3.61 4.79
CA PHE A 58 -6.83 4.57 5.88
C PHE A 58 -8.11 5.44 5.86
N TYR A 59 -8.77 5.51 7.02
CA TYR A 59 -9.80 6.52 7.33
C TYR A 59 -10.89 6.70 6.27
N ARG A 60 -11.43 5.58 5.77
CA ARG A 60 -12.60 5.51 4.89
C ARG A 60 -13.78 4.84 5.57
N THR A 61 -14.99 5.05 5.05
CA THR A 61 -16.19 4.33 5.50
C THR A 61 -16.00 2.83 5.35
N GLY A 62 -16.23 2.09 6.44
CA GLY A 62 -15.98 0.64 6.52
C GLY A 62 -14.51 0.25 6.72
N GLY A 63 -13.60 1.21 6.89
CA GLY A 63 -12.20 0.97 7.17
C GLY A 63 -11.95 0.47 8.60
N LEU A 64 -10.88 -0.31 8.77
CA LEU A 64 -10.46 -0.82 10.06
C LEU A 64 -9.70 0.26 10.85
N ALA A 65 -10.21 0.64 12.01
CA ALA A 65 -9.71 1.79 12.79
C ALA A 65 -8.25 1.65 13.29
N ILE A 66 -7.68 0.45 13.30
CA ILE A 66 -6.30 0.19 13.74
C ILE A 66 -5.26 0.31 12.61
N ILE A 67 -5.66 0.71 11.40
CA ILE A 67 -4.75 1.03 10.30
C ILE A 67 -4.12 2.40 10.54
N ASN A 68 -2.79 2.43 10.57
CA ASN A 68 -1.96 3.61 10.77
C ASN A 68 -1.10 3.83 9.51
N PRO A 69 -1.37 4.86 8.70
CA PRO A 69 -0.64 5.09 7.47
C PRO A 69 0.70 5.75 7.79
N VAL A 70 1.75 5.30 7.12
CA VAL A 70 3.07 5.94 7.16
C VAL A 70 3.17 6.83 5.92
N MET A 71 2.71 8.08 6.05
CA MET A 71 2.82 9.09 4.99
C MET A 71 3.95 10.05 5.35
N VAL A 72 5.03 10.04 4.57
CA VAL A 72 6.28 10.72 4.92
C VAL A 72 6.68 11.73 3.84
N PRO A 73 7.27 12.87 4.23
CA PRO A 73 7.67 13.90 3.27
C PRO A 73 8.62 13.36 2.20
N GLY A 74 8.48 13.82 0.97
CA GLY A 74 9.45 13.46 -0.07
C GLY A 74 9.29 12.07 -0.68
N LEU A 75 8.36 11.23 -0.21
CA LEU A 75 8.01 9.94 -0.83
C LEU A 75 6.63 9.93 -1.50
N THR A 76 6.04 11.11 -1.65
CA THR A 76 4.74 11.35 -2.26
C THR A 76 4.87 12.20 -3.53
N LEU A 77 3.87 12.08 -4.43
CA LEU A 77 3.89 12.66 -5.78
C LEU A 77 3.72 14.20 -5.83
N ASP A 78 3.55 14.86 -4.69
CA ASP A 78 3.58 16.33 -4.53
C ASP A 78 5.03 16.87 -4.45
N SER A 79 6.01 16.00 -4.19
CA SER A 79 7.43 16.37 -4.12
C SER A 79 7.95 16.88 -5.46
N ARG A 80 8.78 17.94 -5.44
CA ARG A 80 9.39 18.53 -6.65
C ARG A 80 10.89 18.79 -6.43
N PRO A 81 11.75 18.50 -7.44
CA PRO A 81 11.45 17.78 -8.68
C PRO A 81 11.04 16.32 -8.38
N ILE A 82 10.31 15.65 -9.29
CA ILE A 82 9.81 14.28 -9.02
C ILE A 82 10.94 13.29 -8.74
N THR A 83 12.12 13.50 -9.33
CA THR A 83 13.33 12.68 -9.09
C THR A 83 13.85 12.76 -7.66
N LEU A 84 13.42 13.74 -6.87
CA LEU A 84 13.71 13.81 -5.45
C LEU A 84 13.21 12.57 -4.71
N THR A 85 12.04 12.02 -5.09
CA THR A 85 11.46 10.85 -4.42
C THR A 85 12.37 9.63 -4.58
N THR A 86 12.93 9.41 -5.78
CA THR A 86 13.94 8.36 -6.02
C THR A 86 15.21 8.56 -5.21
N GLY A 87 15.64 9.82 -5.03
CA GLY A 87 16.79 10.14 -4.18
C GLY A 87 16.52 9.76 -2.71
N ILE A 88 15.33 10.10 -2.21
CA ILE A 88 14.91 9.82 -0.83
C ILE A 88 14.67 8.32 -0.61
N GLU A 89 14.10 7.59 -1.57
CA GLU A 89 13.97 6.12 -1.52
C GLU A 89 15.31 5.40 -1.32
N ARG A 90 16.40 6.01 -1.80
CA ARG A 90 17.77 5.46 -1.71
C ARG A 90 18.59 6.08 -0.57
N LEU A 91 17.99 6.98 0.21
CA LEU A 91 18.67 7.66 1.31
C LEU A 91 18.75 6.74 2.53
N SER A 92 19.94 6.20 2.77
CA SER A 92 20.22 5.39 3.95
C SER A 92 19.91 6.15 5.23
N GLY A 93 19.25 5.50 6.19
CA GLY A 93 18.84 6.10 7.46
C GLY A 93 17.48 6.82 7.43
N TYR A 94 16.92 7.14 6.26
CA TYR A 94 15.64 7.86 6.21
C TYR A 94 14.48 7.07 6.85
N GLY A 95 14.43 5.76 6.59
CA GLY A 95 13.48 4.86 7.25
C GLY A 95 13.60 4.83 8.78
N ARG A 96 14.81 5.02 9.33
CA ARG A 96 15.02 5.08 10.79
C ARG A 96 14.44 6.37 11.37
N ILE A 97 14.67 7.50 10.70
CA ILE A 97 14.12 8.81 11.09
C ILE A 97 12.59 8.75 11.14
N ILE A 98 11.96 8.11 10.16
CA ILE A 98 10.49 7.95 10.09
C ILE A 98 9.93 7.18 11.30
N ILE A 99 10.64 6.16 11.78
CA ILE A 99 10.16 5.30 12.88
C ILE A 99 10.45 5.93 14.25
N ASP A 100 11.55 6.68 14.37
CA ASP A 100 11.95 7.31 15.64
C ASP A 100 11.23 8.64 15.94
N SER A 101 10.55 9.23 14.94
CA SER A 101 9.76 10.46 15.08
C SER A 101 8.35 10.21 15.60
#